data_AF-A0A941S6R4-F1
#
_entry.id   AF-A0A941S6R4-F1
#
_cell.length_a   1.000
_cell.length_b   1.000
_cell.length_c   1.000
_cell.angle_alpha   90.00
_cell.angle_beta   90.00
_cell.angle_gamma   90.00
#
_symmetry.space_group_name_H-M   'P 1'
#
loop_
_entity.id
_entity.type
_entity.pdbx_description
1 polymer ?
#
loop_
_entity_poly.entity_id
_entity_poly.type
_entity_poly.pdbx_seq_one_letter_code
_entity_poly.pdbx_strand_id
1 'polypeptide(L)' 'RAIVELAAQEAINDAAIQYANRLSDHLFVMARAANNDGMGDVLWIPGKNR' A
#
# COMPACT_ATOMS: atom_id res chain seq x y z
N ARG A 1 -8.27 2.13 -3.69
CA ARG A 1 -9.69 2.27 -3.24
C ARG A 1 -10.62 2.42 -4.43
N ALA A 2 -10.37 3.33 -5.38
CA ALA A 2 -11.12 3.45 -6.63
C ALA A 2 -11.42 2.12 -7.36
N ILE A 3 -10.46 1.19 -7.45
CA ILE A 3 -10.68 -0.13 -8.08
C ILE A 3 -11.78 -0.94 -7.37
N VAL A 4 -11.83 -0.88 -6.03
CA VAL A 4 -12.85 -1.57 -5.23
C VAL A 4 -14.21 -0.88 -5.37
N GLU A 5 -14.23 0.46 -5.43
CA GLU A 5 -15.45 1.23 -5.65
C GLU A 5 -16.07 0.94 -7.01
N LEU A 6 -15.25 0.71 -8.04
CA LEU A 6 -15.71 0.31 -9.36
C LEU A 6 -16.26 -1.12 -9.37
N ALA A 7 -15.56 -2.06 -8.71
CA ALA A 7 -15.99 -3.46 -8.60
C ALA A 7 -17.35 -3.65 -7.89
N ALA A 8 -17.76 -2.68 -7.07
CA ALA A 8 -19.07 -2.68 -6.43
C ALA A 8 -20.22 -2.26 -7.36
N GLN A 9 -19.91 -1.58 -8.48
CA GLN A 9 -20.88 -1.05 -9.42
C GLN A 9 -20.98 -1.90 -10.70
N GLU A 10 -19.87 -2.51 -11.11
CA GLU A 10 -19.82 -3.33 -12.32
C GLU A 10 -18.82 -4.48 -12.19
N ALA A 11 -19.01 -5.51 -13.03
CA ALA A 11 -18.08 -6.63 -13.10
C ALA A 11 -16.76 -6.18 -13.72
N ILE A 12 -15.66 -6.37 -13.00
CA ILE A 12 -14.30 -6.10 -13.48
C ILE A 12 -13.45 -7.37 -13.39
N ASN A 13 -12.22 -7.30 -13.92
CA ASN A 13 -11.27 -8.39 -13.76
C ASN A 13 -10.76 -8.49 -12.31
N ASP A 14 -11.05 -9.57 -11.62
CA ASP A 14 -10.61 -9.84 -10.23
C ASP A 14 -9.08 -9.76 -10.06
N ALA A 15 -8.31 -10.05 -11.11
CA ALA A 15 -6.86 -9.94 -11.08
C ALA A 15 -6.39 -8.49 -10.83
N ALA A 16 -7.18 -7.48 -11.21
CA ALA A 16 -6.83 -6.08 -10.97
C ALA A 16 -6.83 -5.73 -9.48
N ILE A 17 -7.82 -6.24 -8.72
CA ILE A 17 -7.89 -6.04 -7.27
C ILE A 17 -6.73 -6.77 -6.58
N GLN A 18 -6.49 -8.04 -6.96
CA GLN A 18 -5.39 -8.84 -6.41
C GLN A 18 -4.04 -8.19 -6.67
N TYR A 19 -3.81 -7.72 -7.90
CA TYR A 19 -2.59 -7.03 -8.29
C TYR A 19 -2.38 -5.75 -7.49
N ALA A 20 -3.40 -4.88 -7.39
CA ALA A 20 -3.30 -3.63 -6.63
C ALA A 20 -2.97 -3.88 -5.14
N ASN A 21 -3.54 -4.94 -4.55
CA ASN A 21 -3.26 -5.33 -3.17
C ASN A 21 -1.82 -5.85 -2.97
N ARG A 22 -1.26 -6.58 -3.95
CA ARG A 22 0.15 -7.03 -3.87
C ARG A 22 1.12 -5.89 -4.20
N LEU A 23 0.74 -5.00 -5.12
CA LEU A 23 1.54 -3.85 -5.50
C LEU A 23 1.78 -2.92 -4.30
N SER A 24 0.79 -2.70 -3.43
CA SER A 24 0.99 -1.89 -2.22
C SER A 24 2.07 -2.47 -1.30
N ASP A 25 2.09 -3.80 -1.11
CA ASP A 25 3.12 -4.47 -0.31
C ASP A 25 4.50 -4.32 -0.98
N HIS A 26 4.56 -4.48 -2.30
CA HIS A 26 5.80 -4.34 -3.05
C HIS A 26 6.36 -2.91 -2.98
N LEU A 27 5.49 -1.90 -3.13
CA LEU A 27 5.87 -0.50 -2.97
C LEU A 27 6.37 -0.20 -1.56
N PHE A 28 5.78 -0.79 -0.53
CA PHE A 28 6.26 -0.66 0.85
C PHE A 28 7.67 -1.23 1.02
N VAL A 29 7.93 -2.44 0.50
CA VAL A 29 9.27 -3.05 0.53
C VAL A 29 10.30 -2.20 -0.21
N MET A 30 9.96 -1.74 -1.42
CA MET A 30 10.86 -0.90 -2.21
C MET A 30 11.13 0.45 -1.53
N ALA A 31 10.13 1.06 -0.89
CA ALA A 31 10.32 2.30 -0.16
C ALA A 31 11.32 2.14 1.00
N ARG A 32 11.25 1.04 1.75
CA ARG A 32 12.21 0.75 2.83
C ARG A 32 13.62 0.51 2.29
N ALA A 33 13.75 -0.29 1.23
CA ALA A 33 15.04 -0.50 0.57
C ALA A 33 15.66 0.82 0.09
N ALA A 34 14.85 1.69 -0.53
CA ALA A 34 15.28 3.01 -0.97
C ALA A 34 15.66 3.94 0.21
N ASN A 35 15.10 3.72 1.39
CA ASN A 35 15.31 4.54 2.58
C ASN A 35 16.45 4.01 3.46
N ASN A 36 17.60 3.74 2.84
CA ASN A 36 18.78 3.16 3.48
C ASN A 36 18.47 1.82 4.18
N ASP A 37 17.85 0.89 3.45
CA ASP A 37 17.40 -0.42 3.96
C ASP A 37 16.52 -0.31 5.24
N GLY A 38 15.75 0.79 5.33
CA GLY A 38 14.84 1.09 6.42
C GLY A 38 15.48 1.79 7.61
N MET A 39 16.78 2.09 7.60
CA MET A 39 17.44 2.86 8.67
C MET A 39 16.97 4.31 8.71
N GLY A 40 16.50 4.86 7.58
CA GLY A 40 15.92 6.20 7.49
C GLY A 40 14.42 6.26 7.80
N ASP A 41 13.78 5.15 8.18
CA ASP A 41 12.32 5.10 8.33
C ASP A 41 11.83 6.00 9.46
N VAL A 42 10.76 6.76 9.19
CA VAL A 42 10.08 7.55 10.21
C VAL A 42 9.27 6.61 11.09
N LEU A 43 9.78 6.33 12.28
CA LEU A 43 9.10 5.46 13.23
C LEU A 43 7.82 6.10 13.76
N TRP A 44 6.78 5.28 13.85
CA TRP A 44 5.56 5.66 14.53
C TRP A 44 5.84 5.83 16.03
N ILE A 45 5.40 6.96 16.59
CA ILE A 45 5.52 7.26 18.02
C ILE A 45 4.10 7.25 18.61
N PRO A 46 3.80 6.39 19.59
CA PRO A 46 2.51 6.40 20.26
C PRO A 46 2.19 7.79 20.83
N GLY A 47 1.01 8.34 20.51
CA GLY A 47 0.55 9.61 21.07
C GLY A 47 1.21 10.88 20.53
N LYS A 48 2.00 10.80 19.44
CA LYS A 48 2.71 11.95 18.86
C LYS A 48 1.81 13.15 18.49
N ASN A 49 0.54 12.88 18.18
CA ASN A 49 -0.46 13.87 17.78
C ASN A 49 -1.71 13.86 18.69
N ARG A 50 -1.56 13.56 19.99
CA ARG A 50 -2.66 13.66 20.95
C ARG A 50 -2.73 15.05 21.58
#